data_AF-A0A354I8C1-F1
#
_entry.id   AF-A0A354I8C1-F1
#
_cell.length_a   1.000
_cell.length_b   1.000
_cell.length_c   1.000
_cell.angle_alpha   90.00
_cell.angle_beta   90.00
_cell.angle_gamma   90.00
#
_symmetry.space_group_name_H-M   'P 1'
#
loop_
_entity.id
_entity.type
_entity.pdbx_description
1 polymer ?
#
loop_
_entity_poly.entity_id
_entity_poly.type
_entity_poly.pdbx_seq_one_letter_code
_entity_poly.pdbx_strand_id
1 'polypeptide(L)'
;MYNEIDLDKIDITKEPPETEPERQYYFIRLLQDWAKERKKALGRPLYANITTFGCQMNARDSEKILGIMQMIGYEETDSEEADFLLYNTCTVRENANLKVYGRLGHLKGQKEKNPDMVIALCGCMMQEKEVVEKIEKSYRNVDLIFGTHNIFKLAELLSIKVLDQRVKGKMLVDVWDGTTEIVENLPNERKY
;
A
#
# COMPACT_ATOMS: atom_id res chain seq x y z
N MET A 1 -16.69 3.82 -19.19
CA MET A 1 -16.98 2.39 -19.38
C MET A 1 -15.68 1.66 -19.08
N TYR A 2 -15.47 1.29 -17.81
CA TYR A 2 -14.31 0.44 -17.48
C TYR A 2 -14.63 -0.92 -18.09
N ASN A 3 -13.75 -1.44 -18.95
CA ASN A 3 -13.87 -2.84 -19.36
C ASN A 3 -13.85 -3.67 -18.08
N GLU A 4 -14.95 -4.36 -17.77
CA GLU A 4 -14.98 -5.35 -16.70
C GLU A 4 -14.00 -6.45 -17.10
N ILE A 5 -12.78 -6.37 -16.57
CA ILE A 5 -11.78 -7.42 -16.74
C ILE A 5 -12.27 -8.62 -15.95
N ASP A 6 -12.50 -9.71 -16.67
CA ASP A 6 -12.89 -10.98 -16.12
C ASP A 6 -11.66 -11.65 -15.49
N LEU A 7 -11.47 -11.41 -14.18
CA LEU A 7 -10.34 -11.94 -13.41
C LEU A 7 -10.30 -13.47 -13.43
N ASP A 8 -11.45 -14.15 -13.59
CA ASP A 8 -11.52 -15.61 -13.61
C ASP A 8 -10.89 -16.23 -14.87
N LYS A 9 -10.68 -15.43 -15.92
CA LYS A 9 -9.98 -15.86 -17.15
C LYS A 9 -8.46 -15.70 -17.07
N ILE A 10 -7.93 -15.09 -16.02
CA ILE A 10 -6.49 -14.89 -15.87
C ILE A 10 -5.82 -16.18 -15.41
N ASP A 11 -4.90 -16.68 -16.24
CA ASP A 11 -4.12 -17.89 -15.98
C ASP A 11 -2.92 -17.58 -15.05
N ILE A 12 -3.13 -17.78 -13.75
CA ILE A 12 -2.12 -17.55 -12.70
C ILE A 12 -1.01 -18.62 -12.63
N THR A 13 -1.00 -19.58 -13.56
CA THR A 13 0.08 -20.60 -13.66
C THR A 13 1.23 -20.16 -14.56
N LYS A 14 1.02 -19.11 -15.35
CA LYS A 14 2.03 -18.51 -16.23
C LYS A 14 2.77 -17.38 -15.54
N GLU A 15 3.81 -16.87 -16.19
CA GLU A 15 4.51 -15.69 -15.70
C GLU A 15 3.58 -14.45 -15.72
N PRO A 16 3.73 -13.53 -14.74
CA PRO A 16 2.95 -12.30 -14.73
C PRO A 16 3.22 -11.45 -15.99
N PRO A 17 2.20 -10.80 -16.57
CA PRO A 17 2.37 -9.90 -17.70
C PRO A 17 3.42 -8.79 -17.44
N GLU A 18 4.06 -8.32 -18.52
CA GLU A 18 5.04 -7.23 -18.45
C GLU A 18 4.38 -5.83 -18.48
N THR A 19 3.16 -5.72 -19.01
CA THR A 19 2.46 -4.45 -19.20
C THR A 19 1.47 -4.13 -18.08
N GLU A 20 1.31 -2.84 -17.83
CA GLU A 20 0.28 -2.30 -16.95
C GLU A 20 -0.97 -1.90 -17.75
N PRO A 21 -2.19 -2.18 -17.25
CA PRO A 21 -2.53 -2.66 -15.91
C PRO A 21 -2.65 -4.21 -15.79
N GLU A 22 -2.43 -4.98 -16.85
CA GLU A 22 -2.64 -6.44 -16.87
C GLU A 22 -1.83 -7.16 -15.78
N ARG A 23 -0.60 -6.69 -15.53
CA ARG A 23 0.27 -7.19 -14.46
C ARG A 23 -0.40 -7.12 -13.09
N GLN A 24 -1.08 -6.02 -12.75
CA GLN A 24 -1.71 -5.88 -11.44
C GLN A 24 -2.98 -6.72 -11.34
N TYR A 25 -3.72 -6.89 -12.43
CA TYR A 25 -4.86 -7.80 -12.45
C TYR A 25 -4.44 -9.27 -12.25
N TYR A 26 -3.28 -9.65 -12.78
CA TYR A 26 -2.67 -10.95 -12.46
C TYR A 26 -2.44 -11.13 -10.96
N PHE A 27 -1.81 -10.14 -10.30
CA PHE A 27 -1.55 -10.23 -8.87
C PHE A 27 -2.82 -10.13 -8.01
N ILE A 28 -3.81 -9.35 -8.42
CA ILE A 28 -5.14 -9.32 -7.78
C ILE A 28 -5.76 -10.72 -7.83
N ARG A 29 -5.76 -11.37 -9.00
CA ARG A 29 -6.32 -12.72 -9.15
C ARG A 29 -5.57 -13.74 -8.31
N LEU A 30 -4.24 -13.68 -8.24
CA LEU A 30 -3.44 -14.53 -7.37
C LEU A 30 -3.81 -14.32 -5.89
N LEU A 31 -3.96 -13.07 -5.47
CA LEU A 31 -4.33 -12.71 -4.11
C LEU A 31 -5.78 -13.10 -3.76
N GLN A 32 -6.70 -13.19 -4.73
CA GLN A 32 -8.07 -13.65 -4.47
C GLN A 32 -8.13 -15.09 -3.98
N ASP A 33 -7.29 -15.99 -4.52
CA ASP A 33 -7.23 -17.38 -4.05
C ASP A 33 -6.68 -17.44 -2.62
N TRP A 34 -5.59 -16.71 -2.38
CA TRP A 34 -5.01 -16.57 -1.05
C TRP A 34 -6.01 -15.98 -0.04
N ALA A 35 -6.73 -14.92 -0.42
CA ALA A 35 -7.72 -14.27 0.43
C ALA A 35 -8.90 -15.20 0.75
N LYS A 36 -9.37 -16.01 -0.22
CA LYS A 36 -10.40 -17.05 0.00
C LYS A 36 -9.94 -18.10 1.00
N GLU A 37 -8.73 -18.63 0.84
CA GLU A 37 -8.17 -19.60 1.78
C GLU A 37 -8.03 -19.02 3.18
N ARG A 38 -7.55 -17.78 3.27
CA ARG A 38 -7.37 -17.08 4.54
C ARG A 38 -8.70 -16.77 5.22
N LYS A 39 -9.71 -16.30 4.48
CA LYS A 39 -11.09 -16.11 4.98
C LYS A 39 -11.66 -17.41 5.54
N LYS A 40 -11.45 -18.53 4.84
CA LYS A 40 -11.89 -19.87 5.30
C LYS A 40 -11.17 -20.28 6.59
N ALA A 41 -9.86 -20.06 6.68
CA ALA A 41 -9.06 -20.40 7.86
C ALA A 41 -9.45 -19.56 9.10
N LEU A 42 -9.76 -18.27 8.91
CA LEU A 42 -10.16 -17.37 9.99
C LEU A 42 -11.64 -17.52 10.39
N GLY A 43 -12.48 -18.06 9.52
CA GLY A 43 -13.93 -18.15 9.75
C GLY A 43 -14.66 -16.79 9.74
N ARG A 44 -13.99 -15.72 9.27
CA ARG A 44 -14.51 -14.36 9.15
C ARG A 44 -13.96 -13.66 7.90
N PRO A 45 -14.57 -12.57 7.40
CA PRO A 45 -13.98 -11.75 6.34
C PRO A 45 -12.59 -11.24 6.69
N LEU A 46 -11.80 -10.95 5.66
CA LEU A 46 -10.56 -10.18 5.78
C LEU A 46 -10.90 -8.70 5.75
N TYR A 47 -10.33 -7.94 6.67
CA TYR A 47 -10.60 -6.52 6.79
C TYR A 47 -9.42 -5.65 6.36
N ALA A 48 -9.72 -4.56 5.66
CA ALA A 48 -8.75 -3.54 5.26
C ALA A 48 -9.15 -2.18 5.86
N ASN A 49 -8.19 -1.49 6.49
CA ASN A 49 -8.33 -0.12 6.94
C ASN A 49 -7.34 0.78 6.20
N ILE A 50 -7.83 1.86 5.62
CA ILE A 50 -7.02 2.85 4.92
C ILE A 50 -7.25 4.20 5.58
N THR A 51 -6.33 4.56 6.46
CA THR A 51 -6.41 5.81 7.20
C THR A 51 -5.65 6.91 6.45
N THR A 52 -6.39 7.96 6.08
CA THR A 52 -5.87 9.09 5.31
C THR A 52 -5.42 10.24 6.22
N PHE A 53 -4.18 10.68 6.07
CA PHE A 53 -3.62 11.86 6.74
C PHE A 53 -3.08 12.85 5.70
N GLY A 54 -3.95 13.69 5.13
CA GLY A 54 -3.45 14.58 4.08
C GLY A 54 -4.47 15.49 3.41
N CYS A 55 -4.29 15.66 2.10
CA CYS A 55 -5.10 16.52 1.25
C CYS A 55 -6.07 15.69 0.40
N GLN A 56 -6.79 16.36 -0.50
CA GLN A 56 -7.72 15.71 -1.44
C GLN A 56 -7.03 14.69 -2.36
N MET A 57 -5.74 14.87 -2.65
CA MET A 57 -4.98 13.88 -3.43
C MET A 57 -4.82 12.57 -2.66
N ASN A 58 -4.49 12.62 -1.36
CA ASN A 58 -4.42 11.41 -0.54
C ASN A 58 -5.79 10.74 -0.39
N ALA A 59 -6.90 11.50 -0.34
CA ALA A 59 -8.23 10.93 -0.32
C ALA A 59 -8.51 10.12 -1.61
N ARG A 60 -8.25 10.72 -2.77
CA ARG A 60 -8.39 10.05 -4.07
C ARG A 60 -7.49 8.81 -4.20
N ASP A 61 -6.26 8.90 -3.70
CA ASP A 61 -5.34 7.75 -3.72
C ASP A 61 -5.79 6.64 -2.79
N SER A 62 -6.39 6.98 -1.65
CA SER A 62 -6.99 6.01 -0.72
C SER A 62 -8.20 5.29 -1.34
N GLU A 63 -9.01 5.97 -2.14
CA GLU A 63 -10.09 5.33 -2.91
C GLU A 63 -9.55 4.27 -3.89
N LYS A 64 -8.44 4.55 -4.58
CA LYS A 64 -7.79 3.58 -5.48
C LYS A 64 -7.25 2.38 -4.72
N ILE A 65 -6.56 2.64 -3.59
CA ILE A 65 -6.02 1.60 -2.71
C ILE A 65 -7.17 0.71 -2.23
N LEU A 66 -8.27 1.31 -1.76
CA LEU A 66 -9.44 0.57 -1.30
C LEU A 66 -10.06 -0.28 -2.42
N GLY A 67 -10.18 0.28 -3.63
CA GLY A 67 -10.65 -0.47 -4.79
C GLY A 67 -9.80 -1.70 -5.09
N ILE A 68 -8.47 -1.60 -5.02
CA ILE A 68 -7.55 -2.75 -5.18
C ILE A 68 -7.81 -3.79 -4.07
N MET A 69 -7.91 -3.37 -2.81
CA MET A 69 -8.16 -4.27 -1.68
C MET A 69 -9.51 -4.99 -1.78
N GLN A 70 -10.55 -4.28 -2.21
CA GLN A 70 -11.88 -4.86 -2.45
C GLN A 70 -11.85 -5.88 -3.59
N MET A 71 -11.13 -5.59 -4.69
CA MET A 71 -10.96 -6.57 -5.78
C MET A 71 -10.23 -7.83 -5.32
N ILE A 72 -9.30 -7.74 -4.37
CA ILE A 72 -8.63 -8.89 -3.76
C ILE A 72 -9.60 -9.72 -2.87
N GLY A 73 -10.62 -9.08 -2.30
CA GLY A 73 -11.61 -9.73 -1.44
C GLY A 73 -11.60 -9.30 0.03
N TYR A 74 -10.95 -8.16 0.33
CA TYR A 74 -11.05 -7.51 1.64
C TYR A 74 -12.34 -6.70 1.76
N GLU A 75 -12.87 -6.61 2.97
CA GLU A 75 -13.96 -5.72 3.36
C GLU A 75 -13.39 -4.50 4.09
N GLU A 76 -13.94 -3.31 3.84
CA GLU A 76 -13.50 -2.08 4.50
C GLU A 76 -13.87 -2.09 5.99
N THR A 77 -13.00 -1.56 6.84
CA THR A 77 -13.29 -1.31 8.25
C THR A 77 -12.61 -0.04 8.74
N ASP A 78 -13.20 0.60 9.75
CA ASP A 78 -12.60 1.72 10.48
C ASP A 78 -11.63 1.27 11.59
N SER A 79 -11.57 -0.04 11.88
CA SER A 79 -10.69 -0.58 12.92
C SER A 79 -9.24 -0.67 12.45
N GLU A 80 -8.32 -0.14 13.25
CA GLU A 80 -6.87 -0.32 13.00
C GLU A 80 -6.40 -1.75 13.29
N GLU A 81 -7.23 -2.60 13.91
CA GLU A 81 -6.96 -4.03 14.10
C GLU A 81 -7.27 -4.89 12.86
N ALA A 82 -7.41 -4.25 11.69
CA ALA A 82 -7.64 -4.89 10.40
C ALA A 82 -6.51 -5.87 10.01
N ASP A 83 -6.79 -6.80 9.09
CA ASP A 83 -5.76 -7.70 8.55
C ASP A 83 -4.81 -6.97 7.60
N PHE A 84 -5.27 -5.89 6.98
CA PHE A 84 -4.45 -4.94 6.23
C PHE A 84 -4.71 -3.52 6.74
N LEU A 85 -3.66 -2.85 7.21
CA LEU A 85 -3.73 -1.47 7.68
C LEU A 85 -2.78 -0.61 6.85
N LEU A 86 -3.30 0.47 6.26
CA LEU A 86 -2.51 1.42 5.52
C LEU A 86 -2.68 2.85 6.04
N TYR A 87 -1.57 3.54 6.27
CA TYR A 87 -1.57 4.99 6.48
C TYR A 87 -1.12 5.71 5.20
N ASN A 88 -2.01 6.54 4.64
CA ASN A 88 -1.71 7.38 3.47
C ASN A 88 -1.43 8.82 3.92
N THR A 89 -0.16 9.22 3.95
CA THR A 89 0.31 10.46 4.58
C THR A 89 0.79 11.53 3.58
N CYS A 90 0.62 12.80 3.95
CA CYS A 90 1.09 13.95 3.20
C CYS A 90 2.24 14.67 3.92
N THR A 91 3.10 15.36 3.16
CA THR A 91 4.23 16.15 3.67
C THR A 91 3.85 17.57 4.05
N VAL A 92 2.80 18.12 3.45
CA VAL A 92 2.46 19.55 3.56
C VAL A 92 1.76 19.92 4.88
N ARG A 93 1.33 18.94 5.67
CA ARG A 93 0.67 19.20 6.96
C ARG A 93 1.66 19.04 8.11
N GLU A 94 1.81 20.10 8.90
CA GLU A 94 2.57 20.04 10.15
C GLU A 94 2.11 18.87 11.03
N ASN A 95 3.08 18.18 11.66
CA ASN A 95 2.87 17.06 12.59
C ASN A 95 2.32 15.75 12.01
N ALA A 96 2.17 15.60 10.69
CA ALA A 96 1.79 14.32 10.09
C ALA A 96 2.78 13.19 10.46
N ASN A 97 4.08 13.52 10.50
CA ASN A 97 5.17 12.62 10.89
C ASN A 97 4.96 12.08 12.32
N LEU A 98 4.77 12.99 13.29
CA LEU A 98 4.59 12.63 14.70
C LEU A 98 3.36 11.76 14.93
N LYS A 99 2.25 12.04 14.23
CA LYS A 99 1.03 11.24 14.31
C LYS A 99 1.25 9.81 13.83
N VAL A 100 1.88 9.63 12.66
CA VAL A 100 2.15 8.28 12.15
C VAL A 100 3.13 7.53 13.06
N TYR A 101 4.18 8.19 13.54
CA TYR A 101 5.15 7.58 14.46
C TYR A 101 4.53 7.10 15.77
N GLY A 102 3.63 7.89 16.36
CA GLY A 102 2.89 7.49 17.56
C GLY A 102 2.05 6.24 17.30
N ARG A 103 1.27 6.24 16.22
CA ARG A 103 0.45 5.09 15.82
C ARG A 103 1.28 3.84 15.56
N LEU A 104 2.36 3.94 14.79
CA LEU A 104 3.26 2.81 14.50
C LEU A 104 3.82 2.17 15.77
N GLY A 105 4.10 2.96 16.81
CA GLY A 105 4.53 2.47 18.12
C GLY A 105 3.47 1.61 18.81
N HIS A 106 2.18 1.98 18.70
CA HIS A 106 1.07 1.22 19.29
C HIS A 106 0.74 -0.09 18.56
N LEU A 107 1.05 -0.18 17.26
CA LEU A 107 0.74 -1.35 16.44
C LEU A 107 1.59 -2.59 16.77
N LYS A 108 2.68 -2.45 17.54
CA LYS A 108 3.52 -3.59 17.92
C LYS A 108 2.72 -4.70 18.62
N GLY A 109 1.88 -4.33 19.59
CA GLY A 109 1.04 -5.30 20.31
C GLY A 109 -0.05 -5.92 19.43
N GLN A 110 -0.54 -5.20 18.41
CA GLN A 110 -1.49 -5.76 17.45
C GLN A 110 -0.82 -6.81 16.55
N LYS A 111 0.39 -6.52 16.07
CA LYS A 111 1.19 -7.45 15.26
C LYS A 111 1.58 -8.71 16.04
N GLU A 112 1.78 -8.61 17.35
CA GLU A 112 2.02 -9.77 18.23
C GLU A 112 0.77 -10.68 18.33
N LYS A 113 -0.44 -10.09 18.36
CA LYS A 113 -1.71 -10.84 18.36
C LYS A 113 -2.06 -11.42 16.99
N ASN A 114 -1.73 -10.69 15.93
CA ASN A 114 -1.94 -11.09 14.54
C ASN A 114 -0.64 -10.94 13.73
N PRO A 115 0.25 -11.95 13.75
CA PRO A 115 1.51 -11.91 13.00
C PRO A 115 1.35 -11.77 11.48
N ASP A 116 0.18 -12.16 10.97
CA ASP A 116 -0.17 -12.12 9.54
C ASP A 116 -0.82 -10.79 9.10
N MET A 117 -1.08 -9.88 10.05
CA MET A 117 -1.51 -8.50 9.74
C MET A 117 -0.47 -7.86 8.82
N VAL A 118 -0.87 -7.08 7.82
CA VAL A 118 0.04 -6.30 6.98
C VAL A 118 -0.11 -4.82 7.31
N ILE A 119 1.00 -4.16 7.68
CA ILE A 119 1.07 -2.73 7.97
C ILE A 119 1.81 -2.05 6.82
N ALA A 120 1.12 -1.17 6.11
CA ALA A 120 1.61 -0.46 4.94
C ALA A 120 1.62 1.06 5.16
N LEU A 121 2.58 1.73 4.53
CA LEU A 121 2.67 3.19 4.49
C LEU A 121 2.75 3.67 3.04
N CYS A 122 1.98 4.71 2.74
CA CYS A 122 1.94 5.33 1.42
C CYS A 122 1.82 6.86 1.53
N GLY A 123 1.97 7.54 0.39
CA GLY A 123 1.72 8.96 0.23
C GLY A 123 3.01 9.77 0.09
N CYS A 124 2.87 11.08 -0.11
CA CYS A 124 4.00 11.98 -0.41
C CYS A 124 5.10 11.90 0.67
N MET A 125 4.73 11.62 1.92
CA MET A 125 5.68 11.52 3.01
C MET A 125 6.64 10.34 2.86
N MET A 126 6.23 9.26 2.20
CA MET A 126 7.12 8.13 1.92
C MET A 126 8.13 8.44 0.82
N GLN A 127 8.03 9.60 0.16
CA GLN A 127 9.03 10.09 -0.79
C GLN A 127 10.20 10.80 -0.08
N GLU A 128 10.07 11.14 1.21
CA GLU A 128 11.15 11.76 2.00
C GLU A 128 12.10 10.68 2.52
N LYS A 129 13.36 10.71 2.06
CA LYS A 129 14.37 9.69 2.40
C LYS A 129 14.60 9.59 3.90
N GLU A 130 14.65 10.72 4.62
CA GLU A 130 14.86 10.71 6.08
C GLU A 130 13.70 10.04 6.84
N VAL A 131 12.47 10.16 6.32
CA VAL A 131 11.28 9.53 6.91
C VAL A 131 11.34 8.02 6.73
N VAL A 132 11.61 7.55 5.50
CA VAL A 132 11.73 6.11 5.19
C VAL A 132 12.84 5.49 6.02
N GLU A 133 14.03 6.09 6.06
CA GLU A 133 15.16 5.58 6.83
C GLU A 133 14.84 5.48 8.33
N LYS A 134 14.15 6.49 8.88
CA LYS A 134 13.72 6.46 10.28
C LYS A 134 12.77 5.28 10.53
N ILE A 135 11.85 5.01 9.60
CA ILE A 135 10.88 3.93 9.73
C ILE A 135 11.56 2.56 9.67
N GLU A 136 12.47 2.36 8.72
CA GLU A 136 13.25 1.12 8.59
C GLU A 136 14.06 0.82 9.86
N LYS A 137 14.65 1.85 10.47
CA LYS A 137 15.44 1.73 11.70
C LYS A 137 14.59 1.48 12.94
N SER A 138 13.42 2.12 13.04
CA SER A 138 12.68 2.23 14.32
C SER A 138 11.40 1.40 14.41
N TYR A 139 10.73 1.11 13.29
CA TYR A 139 9.40 0.49 13.26
C TYR A 139 9.39 -0.82 12.47
N ARG A 140 10.00 -1.86 13.05
CA ARG A 140 10.13 -3.20 12.44
C ARG A 140 8.81 -3.93 12.22
N ASN A 141 7.70 -3.41 12.76
CA ASN A 141 6.36 -3.90 12.53
C ASN A 141 5.76 -3.42 11.19
N VAL A 142 6.38 -2.48 10.49
CA VAL A 142 5.96 -2.05 9.14
C VAL A 142 6.41 -3.08 8.12
N ASP A 143 5.50 -3.46 7.22
CA ASP A 143 5.71 -4.48 6.21
C ASP A 143 5.96 -3.91 4.82
N LEU A 144 5.25 -2.84 4.45
CA LEU A 144 5.28 -2.24 3.12
C LEU A 144 5.44 -0.73 3.22
N ILE A 145 6.34 -0.17 2.42
CA ILE A 145 6.45 1.28 2.18
C ILE A 145 6.44 1.48 0.67
N PHE A 146 5.53 2.33 0.18
CA PHE A 146 5.52 2.71 -1.22
C PHE A 146 5.11 4.15 -1.45
N GLY A 147 5.65 4.76 -2.51
CA GLY A 147 5.40 6.14 -2.89
C GLY A 147 4.03 6.38 -3.52
N THR A 148 3.76 7.65 -3.87
CA THR A 148 2.56 8.01 -4.64
C THR A 148 2.61 7.52 -6.08
N HIS A 149 3.81 7.38 -6.65
CA HIS A 149 3.97 7.02 -8.06
C HIS A 149 3.69 5.56 -8.36
N ASN A 150 3.77 4.68 -7.35
CA ASN A 150 3.66 3.23 -7.51
C ASN A 150 2.47 2.63 -6.74
N ILE A 151 1.45 3.43 -6.40
CA ILE A 151 0.20 2.95 -5.80
C ILE A 151 -0.41 1.79 -6.62
N PHE A 152 -0.30 1.86 -7.95
CA PHE A 152 -0.81 0.81 -8.84
C PHE A 152 -0.15 -0.56 -8.56
N LYS A 153 1.08 -0.60 -8.05
CA LYS A 153 1.84 -1.83 -7.74
C LYS A 153 1.44 -2.48 -6.41
N LEU A 154 0.45 -1.93 -5.69
CA LEU A 154 0.04 -2.45 -4.39
C LEU A 154 -0.28 -3.95 -4.42
N ALA A 155 -0.98 -4.43 -5.47
CA ALA A 155 -1.32 -5.84 -5.60
C ALA A 155 -0.05 -6.71 -5.72
N GLU A 156 0.89 -6.30 -6.57
CA GLU A 156 2.19 -6.97 -6.69
C GLU A 156 2.96 -6.98 -5.35
N LEU A 157 3.10 -5.83 -4.70
CA LEU A 157 3.84 -5.70 -3.43
C LEU A 157 3.21 -6.56 -2.32
N LEU A 158 1.88 -6.56 -2.22
CA LEU A 158 1.16 -7.37 -1.26
C LEU A 158 1.34 -8.86 -1.55
N SER A 159 1.30 -9.27 -2.82
CA SER A 159 1.52 -10.66 -3.23
C SER A 159 2.91 -11.17 -2.81
N ILE A 160 3.95 -10.36 -3.02
CA ILE A 160 5.31 -10.68 -2.57
C ILE A 160 5.30 -10.85 -1.05
N LYS A 161 4.66 -9.92 -0.33
CA LYS A 161 4.66 -9.92 1.13
C LYS A 161 3.97 -11.14 1.74
N VAL A 162 2.83 -11.57 1.20
CA VAL A 162 2.00 -12.61 1.81
C VAL A 162 2.27 -14.01 1.25
N LEU A 163 2.85 -14.12 0.05
CA LEU A 163 3.09 -15.41 -0.62
C LEU A 163 4.57 -15.84 -0.58
N ASP A 164 5.52 -14.90 -0.66
CA ASP A 164 6.95 -15.25 -0.67
C ASP A 164 7.52 -15.41 0.76
N GLN A 165 7.79 -16.66 1.14
CA GLN A 165 8.34 -16.98 2.45
C GLN A 165 9.73 -16.38 2.70
N ARG A 166 10.49 -16.03 1.66
CA ARG A 166 11.85 -15.45 1.77
C ARG A 166 11.84 -14.02 2.30
N VAL A 167 10.70 -13.33 2.20
CA VAL A 167 10.50 -11.95 2.67
C VAL A 167 9.70 -11.88 3.98
N LYS A 168 9.34 -13.03 4.57
CA LYS A 168 8.62 -13.08 5.84
C LYS A 168 9.40 -12.31 6.93
N GLY A 169 8.72 -11.40 7.62
CA GLY A 169 9.31 -10.54 8.65
C GLY A 169 10.25 -9.43 8.13
N LYS A 170 10.41 -9.29 6.81
CA LYS A 170 11.16 -8.18 6.19
C LYS A 170 10.21 -7.08 5.73
N MET A 171 10.68 -5.85 5.82
CA MET A 171 10.02 -4.68 5.24
C MET A 171 10.34 -4.63 3.74
N LEU A 172 9.34 -4.36 2.90
CA LEU A 172 9.53 -4.08 1.48
C LEU A 172 9.36 -2.58 1.25
N VAL A 173 10.33 -1.97 0.60
CA VAL A 173 10.35 -0.53 0.28
C VAL A 173 10.44 -0.39 -1.23
N ASP A 174 9.44 0.24 -1.84
CA ASP A 174 9.41 0.59 -3.27
C ASP A 174 9.05 2.08 -3.37
N VAL A 175 10.04 2.95 -3.45
CA VAL A 175 9.85 4.42 -3.46
C VAL A 175 10.58 4.94 -4.68
N TRP A 176 9.84 5.54 -5.61
CA TRP A 176 10.40 6.06 -6.85
C TRP A 176 10.68 7.55 -6.69
N ASP A 177 11.94 7.94 -6.88
CA ASP A 177 12.36 9.33 -6.99
C ASP A 177 11.76 9.89 -8.29
N GLY A 178 10.58 10.51 -8.23
CA GLY A 178 9.83 11.01 -9.40
C GLY A 178 10.50 12.16 -10.19
N THR A 179 11.81 12.37 -10.05
CA THR A 179 12.54 13.50 -10.65
C THR A 179 13.86 13.02 -11.25
N THR A 180 13.89 12.82 -12.57
CA THR A 180 15.16 12.92 -13.31
C THR A 180 15.44 14.33 -13.81
N GLU A 181 14.48 15.26 -13.86
CA GLU A 181 14.74 16.67 -14.20
C GLU A 181 13.74 17.63 -13.51
N ILE A 182 14.21 18.40 -12.53
CA ILE A 182 13.58 19.68 -12.17
C ILE A 182 14.31 20.74 -13.01
N VAL A 183 13.67 21.22 -14.08
CA VAL A 183 14.19 22.37 -14.83
C VAL A 183 13.83 23.64 -14.06
N GLU A 184 14.70 24.04 -13.13
CA GLU A 184 14.51 25.23 -12.29
C GLU A 184 14.62 26.56 -13.07
N ASN A 185 15.03 26.53 -14.33
CA ASN A 185 15.20 27.71 -15.18
C ASN A 185 14.18 27.76 -16.33
N LEU A 186 12.90 27.81 -15.98
CA LEU A 186 11.87 28.24 -16.93
C LEU A 186 11.72 29.77 -16.86
N PRO A 187 11.83 30.49 -18.00
CA PRO A 187 11.59 31.93 -18.00
C PRO A 187 10.16 32.22 -17.54
N ASN A 188 10.03 33.02 -16.49
CA ASN A 188 8.75 33.44 -15.93
C ASN A 188 8.56 34.94 -16.21
N GLU A 189 7.71 35.29 -17.17
CA GLU A 189 7.13 36.62 -17.23
C GLU A 189 5.90 36.67 -16.32
N ARG A 190 6.03 37.33 -15.17
CA ARG A 190 4.86 37.75 -14.41
C ARG A 190 4.12 38.83 -15.19
N LYS A 191 2.96 38.51 -15.73
CA LYS A 191 1.95 39.52 -16.06
C LYS A 191 1.04 39.65 -14.85
N TYR A 192 1.16 40.81 -14.19
CA TYR A 192 0.52 41.28 -12.96
C TYR A 192 1.14 40.80 -11.65
#